data_AF-A0A401QKH1-F1
#
_entry.id   AF-A0A401QKH1-F1
#
_cell.length_a   1.000
_cell.length_b   1.000
_cell.length_c   1.000
_cell.angle_alpha   90.00
_cell.angle_beta   90.00
_cell.angle_gamma   90.00
#
_symmetry.space_group_name_H-M   'P 1'
#
loop_
_entity.id
_entity.type
_entity.pdbx_description
1 polymer ?
#
loop_
_entity_poly.entity_id
_entity_poly.type
_entity_poly.pdbx_seq_one_letter_code
_entity_poly.pdbx_strand_id
1 'polypeptide(L)' 'SATLPITFRCLEDKIGLDKRITRFVLPVGATINMDGTALYEALAAIFIAQVNNFELNFGQILTIR' A
#
# COMPACT_ATOMS: atom_id res chain seq x y z
N SER A 1 6.87 7.62 -9.14
CA SER A 1 5.87 8.18 -8.21
C SER A 1 5.71 9.68 -8.41
N ALA A 2 4.65 10.10 -9.11
CA ALA A 2 4.40 11.52 -9.41
C ALA A 2 4.15 12.38 -8.15
N THR A 3 3.65 11.76 -7.07
CA THR A 3 3.34 12.44 -5.80
C THR A 3 4.55 12.58 -4.87
N LEU A 4 5.63 11.83 -5.11
CA LEU A 4 6.78 11.77 -4.20
C LEU A 4 7.43 13.15 -3.95
N PRO A 5 7.65 14.03 -4.96
CA PRO A 5 8.18 15.38 -4.72
C PRO A 5 7.28 16.25 -3.83
N ILE A 6 5.95 16.08 -3.93
CA ILE A 6 4.99 16.81 -3.08
C ILE A 6 5.06 16.31 -1.64
N THR A 7 5.20 14.99 -1.46
CA THR A 7 5.35 14.38 -0.13
C THR A 7 6.63 14.84 0.57
N PHE A 8 7.76 14.94 -0.16
CA PHE A 8 9.00 15.53 0.35
C PHE A 8 8.79 16.94 0.87
N ARG A 9 8.15 17.81 0.06
CA ARG A 9 7.89 19.20 0.44
C ARG A 9 6.99 19.32 1.67
N CYS A 10 5.96 18.49 1.79
CA CYS A 10 5.11 18.47 2.98
C CYS A 10 5.87 18.03 4.24
N LEU A 11 6.68 16.98 4.16
CA LEU A 11 7.39 16.45 5.32
C LEU A 11 8.56 17.34 5.76
N GLU A 12 9.31 17.91 4.81
CA GLU A 12 10.44 18.79 5.10
C GLU A 12 10.00 20.21 5.46
N ASP A 13 9.11 20.84 4.68
CA ASP A 13 8.81 22.27 4.83
C ASP A 13 7.63 22.56 5.78
N LYS A 14 6.64 21.65 5.88
CA LYS A 14 5.47 21.84 6.77
C LYS A 14 5.62 21.15 8.11
N ILE A 15 6.16 19.94 8.11
CA ILE A 15 6.33 19.11 9.32
C ILE A 15 7.72 19.34 9.94
N GLY A 16 8.70 19.83 9.18
CA GLY A 16 10.05 20.12 9.68
C GLY A 16 10.90 18.87 9.91
N LEU A 17 10.61 17.77 9.21
CA LEU A 17 11.33 16.50 9.38
C LEU A 17 12.75 16.59 8.78
N ASP A 18 13.71 15.92 9.40
CA ASP A 18 15.11 15.92 8.94
C ASP A 18 15.24 15.32 7.54
N LYS A 19 15.89 16.06 6.63
CA LYS A 19 16.10 15.68 5.23
C LYS A 19 16.84 14.37 5.06
N ARG A 20 17.69 13.99 6.04
CA ARG A 20 18.42 12.72 6.01
C ARG A 20 17.48 11.52 6.17
N ILE A 21 16.42 11.68 6.98
CA ILE A 21 15.41 10.63 7.20
C ILE A 21 14.48 10.55 5.98
N THR A 22 13.92 11.68 5.53
CA THR A 22 12.98 11.71 4.41
C THR A 22 13.60 11.15 3.13
N ARG A 23 14.86 11.53 2.83
CA ARG A 23 15.57 11.10 1.60
C ARG A 23 15.94 9.62 1.58
N PHE A 24 15.95 8.96 2.72
CA PHE A 24 16.15 7.51 2.79
C PHE A 24 14.81 6.76 2.78
N VAL A 25 13.88 7.14 3.65
CA VAL A 25 12.65 6.37 3.88
C VAL A 25 11.64 6.55 2.75
N LEU A 26 11.44 7.76 2.22
CA LEU A 26 10.39 8.01 1.23
C LEU A 26 10.62 7.30 -0.11
N PRO A 27 11.84 7.25 -0.68
CA PRO A 27 12.08 6.50 -1.91
C PRO A 27 11.89 4.99 -1.73
N VAL A 28 12.37 4.43 -0.61
CA VAL A 28 12.21 3.01 -0.27
C VAL A 28 10.72 2.68 -0.07
N GLY A 29 10.04 3.50 0.72
CA GLY A 29 8.61 3.36 0.98
C GLY A 29 7.76 3.49 -0.28
N ALA A 30 8.09 4.40 -1.19
CA ALA A 30 7.32 4.59 -2.42
C ALA A 30 7.36 3.40 -3.39
N THR A 31 8.31 2.47 -3.23
CA THR A 31 8.40 1.24 -4.03
C THR A 31 7.91 0.03 -3.27
N ILE A 32 8.20 -0.08 -1.98
CA ILE A 32 7.88 -1.28 -1.17
C ILE A 32 6.49 -1.17 -0.53
N ASN A 33 6.05 0.04 -0.16
CA ASN A 33 4.72 0.23 0.39
C ASN A 33 3.69 0.15 -0.75
N MET A 34 3.18 -1.07 -0.93
CA MET A 34 2.06 -1.38 -1.81
C MET A 34 0.84 -1.83 -1.00
N ASP A 35 0.61 -1.24 0.17
CA ASP A 35 -0.54 -1.59 1.03
C ASP A 35 -1.87 -1.46 0.28
N GLY A 36 -2.01 -0.42 -0.56
CA GLY A 36 -3.20 -0.22 -1.39
C GLY A 36 -3.39 -1.31 -2.45
N THR A 37 -2.30 -1.80 -3.04
CA THR A 37 -2.35 -2.91 -4.01
C THR A 37 -2.74 -4.20 -3.31
N ALA A 38 -2.13 -4.52 -2.17
CA ALA A 38 -2.46 -5.71 -1.40
C ALA A 38 -3.93 -5.73 -0.95
N LEU A 39 -4.44 -4.58 -0.48
CA LEU A 39 -5.86 -4.44 -0.13
C LEU A 39 -6.77 -4.64 -1.35
N TYR A 40 -6.39 -4.07 -2.50
CA TYR A 40 -7.16 -4.22 -3.73
C TYR A 40 -7.20 -5.66 -4.22
N GLU A 41 -6.06 -6.35 -4.27
CA GLU A 41 -5.95 -7.75 -4.70
C GLU A 41 -6.75 -8.68 -3.79
N ALA A 42 -6.63 -8.51 -2.47
CA ALA A 42 -7.40 -9.29 -1.50
C ALA A 42 -8.91 -9.10 -1.67
N LEU A 43 -9.37 -7.85 -1.81
CA LEU A 43 -10.79 -7.55 -2.02
C LEU A 43 -11.31 -8.06 -3.37
N ALA A 44 -10.51 -7.94 -4.44
CA ALA A 44 -10.88 -8.44 -5.75
C ALA A 44 -11.04 -9.97 -5.75
N ALA A 45 -10.13 -10.71 -5.10
CA ALA A 45 -10.21 -12.16 -4.97
C ALA A 45 -11.45 -12.60 -4.20
N ILE A 46 -11.77 -11.95 -3.08
CA ILE A 46 -12.97 -12.22 -2.29
C ILE A 46 -14.23 -11.91 -3.11
N PHE A 47 -14.26 -10.77 -3.81
CA PHE A 47 -15.39 -10.38 -4.64
C PHE A 47 -15.67 -11.40 -5.75
N ILE A 48 -14.64 -11.86 -6.46
CA ILE A 48 -14.77 -12.89 -7.51
C ILE A 48 -15.33 -14.18 -6.93
N ALA A 49 -14.84 -14.62 -5.77
CA ALA A 49 -15.35 -15.83 -5.11
C ALA A 49 -16.84 -15.70 -4.76
N GLN A 50 -17.26 -14.56 -4.20
CA GLN A 50 -18.66 -14.30 -3.85
C GLN A 50 -19.59 -14.28 -5.07
N VAL A 51 -19.18 -13.64 -6.18
CA VAL A 51 -19.97 -13.61 -7.43
C VAL A 51 -20.16 -15.01 -8.03
N ASN A 52 -19.20 -15.91 -7.83
CA ASN A 52 -19.29 -17.30 -8.29
C ASN A 52 -19.94 -18.25 -7.27
N ASN A 53 -20.53 -17.72 -6.19
CA ASN A 53 -21.08 -18.51 -5.07
C ASN A 53 -20.07 -19.49 -4.45
N PHE A 54 -18.78 -19.14 -4.47
CA PHE A 54 -17.72 -19.90 -3.83
C PHE A 54 -17.48 -19.36 -2.42
N GLU A 55 -17.78 -20.15 -1.39
CA GLU A 55 -17.48 -19.78 -0.01
C GLU A 55 -15.98 -19.97 0.28
N LEU A 56 -15.31 -18.88 0.61
CA LEU A 56 -13.93 -18.90 1.09
C LEU A 56 -13.93 -19.17 2.60
N ASN A 57 -13.24 -20.22 3.03
CA ASN A 57 -12.97 -20.44 4.43
C ASN A 57 -11.83 -19.55 4.95
N PHE A 58 -11.68 -19.44 6.26
CA PHE A 58 -10.69 -18.56 6.89
C PHE A 58 -9.24 -18.86 6.45
N GLY A 59 -8.89 -20.14 6.23
CA GLY A 59 -7.56 -20.53 5.77
C GLY A 59 -7.26 -20.08 4.33
N GLN A 60 -8.28 -20.15 3.45
CA GLN A 60 -8.17 -19.65 2.08
C GLN A 60 -8.00 -18.13 2.07
N ILE A 61 -8.77 -17.39 2.87
CA ILE A 61 -8.65 -15.93 3.00
C ILE A 61 -7.23 -15.53 3.44
N LEU A 62 -6.65 -16.24 4.40
CA LEU A 62 -5.30 -15.95 4.91
C LEU A 62 -4.19 -16.23 3.88
N THR A 63 -4.47 -17.08 2.90
CA THR A 63 -3.51 -17.51 1.88
C THR A 63 -3.61 -16.69 0.60
N ILE A 64 -4.62 -15.82 0.47
CA ILE A 64 -4.78 -14.91 -0.67
C ILE A 64 -3.49 -14.07 -0.81
N ARG A 65 -2.97 -14.03 -2.03
CA ARG A 65 -1.77 -13.31 -2.43
C ARG A 65 -2.03 -12.57 -3.72
#